data_AF-A0A938VGM1-F1
#
_entry.id   AF-A0A938VGM1-F1
#
_cell.length_a   1.000
_cell.length_b   1.000
_cell.length_c   1.000
_cell.angle_alpha   90.00
_cell.angle_beta   90.00
_cell.angle_gamma   90.00
#
_symmetry.space_group_name_H-M   'P 1'
#
loop_
_entity.id
_entity.type
_entity.pdbx_description
1 polymer ?
#
loop_
_entity_poly.entity_id
_entity_poly.type
_entity_poly.pdbx_seq_one_letter_code
_entity_poly.pdbx_strand_id
1 'polypeptide(L)'
;MARRAEQIGVRKAGADTVTVLLLSVLAGAFIALGALFATTTLTGSSAPPYGVARLLGGLAFTLGLTLVIVGGAELFTGNNLIVMAWPSRKMTTLALLRNWALVYLGNFTGSVATAARAYGSGQYTFANGQVGATTLAIASARPVAPIDYTKNLTAPVLGIFGTEDQNPSPAQVDQHEAEPKKHGKAYEFHRHDGAGHGFFHYDRPPYRQQQAMDGWENVFTFFATHLA
;
A
#
# COMPACT_ATOMS: atom_id res chain seq x y z
N MET A 1 -5.71 25.01 -2.36
CA MET A 1 -4.92 23.77 -2.60
C MET A 1 -5.43 22.97 -3.81
N ALA A 2 -6.73 22.72 -3.94
CA ALA A 2 -7.30 21.93 -5.06
C ALA A 2 -6.88 22.37 -6.48
N ARG A 3 -6.90 23.68 -6.79
CA ARG A 3 -6.45 24.20 -8.11
C ARG A 3 -4.98 23.89 -8.42
N ARG A 4 -4.09 23.90 -7.41
CA ARG A 4 -2.67 23.55 -7.62
C ARG A 4 -2.50 22.06 -7.90
N ALA A 5 -3.19 21.20 -7.15
CA ALA A 5 -3.17 19.75 -7.38
C ALA A 5 -3.70 19.40 -8.78
N GLU A 6 -4.77 20.08 -9.20
CA GLU A 6 -5.32 19.96 -10.56
C GLU A 6 -4.28 20.33 -11.64
N GLN A 7 -3.68 21.53 -11.53
CA GLN A 7 -2.68 22.00 -12.50
C GLN A 7 -1.46 21.08 -12.59
N ILE A 8 -0.97 20.60 -11.44
CA ILE A 8 0.14 19.65 -11.38
C ILE A 8 -0.26 18.33 -12.05
N GLY A 9 -1.47 17.83 -11.77
CA GLY A 9 -1.98 16.60 -12.37
C GLY A 9 -2.05 16.70 -13.89
N VAL A 10 -2.61 17.79 -14.43
CA VAL A 10 -2.69 18.03 -15.88
C VAL A 10 -1.28 18.12 -16.50
N ARG A 11 -0.36 18.84 -15.87
CA ARG A 11 1.02 18.96 -16.35
C ARG A 11 1.72 17.60 -16.42
N LYS A 12 1.59 16.77 -15.39
CA LYS A 12 2.20 15.44 -15.33
C LYS A 12 1.61 14.49 -16.37
N ALA A 13 0.28 14.47 -16.52
CA ALA A 13 -0.39 13.65 -17.52
C ALA A 13 0.01 14.03 -18.96
N GLY A 14 0.26 15.32 -19.21
CA GLY A 14 0.67 15.86 -20.50
C GLY A 14 2.18 15.83 -20.78
N ALA A 15 3.02 15.33 -19.86
CA ALA A 15 4.47 15.31 -20.04
C ALA A 15 4.91 14.35 -21.17
N ASP A 16 6.01 14.71 -21.83
CA ASP A 16 6.59 13.92 -22.91
C ASP A 16 7.16 12.59 -22.39
N THR A 17 7.20 11.59 -23.28
CA THR A 17 7.53 10.21 -22.90
C THR A 17 8.95 10.10 -22.35
N VAL A 18 9.91 10.83 -22.93
CA VAL A 18 11.32 10.70 -22.59
C VAL A 18 11.57 11.28 -21.20
N THR A 19 11.07 12.48 -20.94
CA THR A 19 11.15 13.11 -19.62
C THR A 19 10.51 12.23 -18.54
N VAL A 20 9.29 11.74 -18.78
CA VAL A 20 8.60 10.86 -17.82
C VAL A 20 9.43 9.61 -17.55
N LEU A 21 9.92 8.92 -18.59
CA LEU A 21 10.71 7.70 -18.41
C LEU A 21 12.01 7.95 -17.66
N LEU A 22 12.79 8.96 -18.03
CA LEU A 22 14.06 9.27 -17.37
C LEU A 22 13.86 9.62 -15.89
N LEU A 23 12.89 10.51 -15.59
CA LEU A 23 12.57 10.88 -14.21
C LEU A 23 12.00 9.70 -13.42
N SER A 24 11.29 8.78 -14.08
CA SER A 24 10.73 7.59 -13.42
C SER A 24 11.80 6.54 -13.12
N VAL A 25 12.76 6.34 -14.04
CA VAL A 25 13.93 5.49 -13.77
C VAL A 25 14.73 6.05 -12.60
N LEU A 26 14.93 7.37 -12.58
CA LEU A 26 15.63 8.03 -11.47
C LEU A 26 14.89 7.84 -10.14
N ALA A 27 13.55 7.99 -10.11
CA ALA A 27 12.76 7.76 -8.91
C ALA A 27 12.88 6.31 -8.41
N GLY A 28 12.83 5.33 -9.32
CA GLY A 28 13.03 3.92 -8.98
C GLY A 28 14.41 3.66 -8.35
N ALA A 29 15.45 4.26 -8.91
CA ALA A 29 16.81 4.16 -8.39
C ALA A 29 16.95 4.79 -7.00
N PHE A 30 16.36 5.97 -6.76
CA PHE A 30 16.39 6.64 -5.46
C PHE A 30 15.68 5.85 -4.37
N ILE A 31 14.52 5.25 -4.67
CA ILE A 31 13.83 4.38 -3.71
C ILE A 31 14.65 3.12 -3.43
N ALA A 32 15.26 2.51 -4.45
CA ALA A 32 16.14 1.36 -4.26
C ALA A 32 17.39 1.70 -3.41
N LEU A 33 18.00 2.87 -3.61
CA LEU A 33 19.10 3.35 -2.77
C LEU A 33 18.67 3.56 -1.32
N GLY A 34 17.49 4.15 -1.09
CA GLY A 34 16.91 4.28 0.26
C GLY A 34 16.70 2.91 0.93
N ALA A 35 16.23 1.92 0.18
CA ALA A 35 16.08 0.55 0.67
C ALA A 35 17.43 -0.11 1.00
N LEU A 36 18.44 0.01 0.12
CA LEU A 36 19.79 -0.51 0.38
C LEU A 36 20.43 0.13 1.62
N PHE A 37 20.25 1.43 1.78
CA PHE A 37 20.75 2.15 2.94
C PHE A 37 20.06 1.68 4.22
N ALA A 38 18.72 1.61 4.23
CA ALA A 38 17.96 1.10 5.37
C ALA A 38 18.33 -0.35 5.74
N THR A 39 18.49 -1.23 4.76
CA THR A 39 18.95 -2.62 4.99
C THR A 39 20.33 -2.63 5.63
N THR A 40 21.26 -1.82 5.14
CA THR A 40 22.62 -1.73 5.70
C THR A 40 22.59 -1.20 7.14
N THR A 41 21.77 -0.18 7.43
CA THR A 41 21.60 0.37 8.78
C THR A 41 20.98 -0.63 9.77
N LEU A 42 20.06 -1.48 9.30
CA LEU A 42 19.39 -2.48 10.13
C LEU A 42 20.20 -3.78 10.30
N THR A 43 21.20 -4.01 9.45
CA THR A 43 22.05 -5.20 9.53
C THR A 43 22.87 -5.17 10.82
N GLY A 44 22.84 -6.25 11.59
CA GLY A 44 23.58 -6.35 12.85
C GLY A 44 22.98 -5.52 14.00
N SER A 45 21.70 -5.14 13.91
CA SER A 45 20.99 -4.34 14.93
C SER A 45 20.69 -5.05 16.27
N SER A 46 21.46 -6.07 16.65
CA SER A 46 21.31 -6.75 17.94
C SER A 46 21.73 -5.90 19.16
N ALA A 47 22.43 -4.78 18.93
CA ALA A 47 22.88 -3.88 19.99
C ALA A 47 21.86 -2.81 20.42
N PRO A 48 21.18 -2.06 19.52
CA PRO A 48 20.17 -1.08 19.93
C PRO A 48 18.82 -1.71 20.31
N PRO A 49 18.02 -1.08 21.19
CA PRO A 49 16.64 -1.48 21.45
C PRO A 49 15.80 -1.51 20.17
N TYR A 50 14.82 -2.42 20.11
CA TYR A 50 13.98 -2.63 18.91
C TYR A 50 13.41 -1.33 18.32
N GLY A 51 12.85 -0.46 19.16
CA GLY A 51 12.27 0.82 18.71
C GLY A 51 13.31 1.75 18.07
N VAL A 52 14.53 1.80 18.61
CA VAL A 52 15.63 2.62 18.09
C VAL A 52 16.09 2.08 16.73
N ALA A 53 16.25 0.75 16.60
CA ALA A 53 16.59 0.13 15.32
C ALA A 53 15.55 0.47 14.24
N ARG A 54 14.25 0.37 14.57
CA ARG A 54 13.16 0.71 13.64
C ARG A 54 13.14 2.18 13.26
N LEU A 55 13.38 3.08 14.21
CA LEU A 55 13.50 4.51 13.94
C LEU A 55 14.65 4.81 12.97
N LEU A 56 15.83 4.25 13.22
CA LEU A 56 17.01 4.43 12.36
C LEU A 56 16.79 3.88 10.95
N GLY A 57 16.18 2.69 10.83
CA GLY A 57 15.80 2.12 9.54
C GLY A 57 14.80 3.00 8.78
N GLY A 58 13.83 3.59 9.49
CA GLY A 58 12.88 4.55 8.92
C GLY A 58 13.57 5.81 8.41
N LEU A 59 14.43 6.43 9.21
CA LEU A 59 15.20 7.61 8.82
C LEU A 59 16.10 7.32 7.61
N ALA A 60 16.79 6.18 7.61
CA ALA A 60 17.60 5.75 6.47
C ALA A 60 16.75 5.61 5.20
N PHE A 61 15.57 4.98 5.29
CA PHE A 61 14.68 4.83 4.13
C PHE A 61 14.13 6.18 3.62
N THR A 62 13.81 7.13 4.51
CA THR A 62 13.26 8.45 4.11
C THR A 62 14.19 9.27 3.22
N LEU A 63 15.50 9.01 3.24
CA LEU A 63 16.43 9.64 2.30
C LEU A 63 16.08 9.30 0.84
N GLY A 64 15.60 8.08 0.56
CA GLY A 64 15.16 7.70 -0.78
C GLY A 64 14.01 8.57 -1.29
N LEU A 65 13.01 8.84 -0.44
CA LEU A 65 11.90 9.74 -0.79
C LEU A 65 12.36 11.20 -0.90
N THR A 66 13.28 11.63 -0.04
CA THR A 66 13.84 13.00 -0.10
C THR A 66 14.55 13.25 -1.43
N LEU A 67 15.32 12.28 -1.91
CA LEU A 67 15.97 12.34 -3.24
C LEU A 67 14.95 12.44 -4.38
N VAL A 68 13.82 11.72 -4.29
CA VAL A 68 12.73 11.83 -5.27
C VAL A 68 12.15 13.25 -5.29
N ILE A 69 11.89 13.83 -4.12
CA ILE A 69 11.30 15.18 -4.01
C ILE A 69 12.26 16.25 -4.52
N VAL A 70 13.51 16.23 -4.06
CA VAL A 70 14.54 17.21 -4.43
C VAL A 70 14.92 17.07 -5.91
N GLY A 71 15.06 15.84 -6.39
CA GLY A 71 15.35 15.54 -7.79
C GLY A 71 14.18 15.77 -8.74
N GLY A 72 12.98 16.10 -8.22
CA GLY A 72 11.77 16.25 -9.04
C GLY A 72 11.39 14.99 -9.81
N ALA A 73 11.77 13.82 -9.29
CA ALA A 73 11.62 12.55 -9.97
C ALA A 73 10.15 12.07 -9.96
N GLU A 74 9.79 11.24 -10.93
CA GLU A 74 8.40 10.81 -11.13
C GLU A 74 8.18 9.44 -10.45
N LEU A 75 7.53 9.44 -9.29
CA LEU A 75 7.24 8.23 -8.52
C LEU A 75 5.77 7.83 -8.69
N PHE A 76 5.52 6.56 -8.99
CA PHE A 76 4.19 6.02 -9.29
C PHE A 76 3.18 6.29 -8.18
N THR A 77 3.56 6.05 -6.92
CA THR A 77 2.69 6.29 -5.76
C THR A 77 2.27 7.76 -5.63
N GLY A 78 3.17 8.70 -5.95
CA GLY A 78 2.85 10.12 -6.03
C GLY A 78 1.95 10.47 -7.21
N ASN A 79 2.17 9.82 -8.36
CA ASN A 79 1.38 10.06 -9.57
C ASN A 79 -0.01 9.45 -9.54
N ASN A 80 -0.31 8.55 -8.61
CA ASN A 80 -1.69 8.14 -8.33
C ASN A 80 -2.57 9.35 -7.95
N LEU A 81 -2.00 10.41 -7.36
CA LEU A 81 -2.72 11.64 -7.02
C LEU A 81 -3.17 12.46 -8.25
N ILE A 82 -2.68 12.16 -9.46
CA ILE A 82 -3.21 12.75 -10.71
C ILE A 82 -4.70 12.45 -10.85
N VAL A 83 -5.20 11.35 -10.26
CA VAL A 83 -6.64 11.03 -10.24
C VAL A 83 -7.49 12.15 -9.64
N MET A 84 -6.96 12.99 -8.74
CA MET A 84 -7.68 14.13 -8.19
C MET A 84 -7.96 15.21 -9.24
N ALA A 85 -7.15 15.29 -10.29
CA ALA A 85 -7.32 16.19 -11.42
C ALA A 85 -8.18 15.59 -12.53
N TRP A 86 -8.38 14.28 -12.54
CA TRP A 86 -9.13 13.58 -13.59
C TRP A 86 -10.61 14.01 -13.70
N PRO A 87 -11.36 14.23 -12.59
CA PRO A 87 -12.75 14.71 -12.66
C PRO A 87 -12.92 16.07 -13.36
N SER A 88 -11.86 16.88 -13.45
CA SER A 88 -11.96 18.19 -14.11
C SER A 88 -11.97 18.14 -15.63
N ARG A 89 -11.81 16.94 -16.22
CA ARG A 89 -11.85 16.69 -17.67
C ARG A 89 -10.82 17.49 -18.49
N LYS A 90 -9.78 18.02 -17.85
CA LYS A 90 -8.66 18.73 -18.51
C LYS A 90 -7.57 17.80 -19.06
N MET A 91 -7.73 16.49 -18.90
CA MET A 91 -6.87 15.46 -19.46
C MET A 91 -7.71 14.25 -19.89
N THR A 92 -7.20 13.45 -20.81
CA THR A 92 -7.87 12.20 -21.22
C THR A 92 -7.53 11.07 -20.25
N THR A 93 -8.44 10.11 -20.10
CA THR A 93 -8.17 8.87 -19.34
C THR A 93 -6.96 8.13 -19.91
N LEU A 94 -6.76 8.16 -21.22
CA LEU A 94 -5.58 7.57 -21.86
C LEU A 94 -4.28 8.27 -21.44
N ALA A 95 -4.27 9.59 -21.31
CA ALA A 95 -3.10 10.33 -20.82
C ALA A 95 -2.74 9.95 -19.37
N LEU A 96 -3.76 9.78 -18.52
CA LEU A 96 -3.59 9.28 -17.15
C LEU A 96 -2.98 7.87 -17.14
N LEU A 97 -3.60 6.93 -17.87
CA LEU A 97 -3.13 5.54 -17.93
C LEU A 97 -1.75 5.41 -18.55
N ARG A 98 -1.44 6.18 -19.59
CA ARG A 98 -0.10 6.26 -20.19
C ARG A 98 0.92 6.73 -19.16
N ASN A 99 0.63 7.82 -18.43
CA ASN A 99 1.53 8.32 -17.41
C ASN A 99 1.80 7.25 -16.34
N TRP A 100 0.75 6.64 -15.80
CA TRP A 100 0.87 5.56 -14.81
C TRP A 100 1.69 4.37 -15.32
N ALA A 101 1.44 3.91 -16.54
CA ALA A 101 2.19 2.81 -17.13
C ALA A 101 3.68 3.16 -17.31
N LEU A 102 3.99 4.32 -17.88
CA LEU A 102 5.38 4.76 -18.09
C LEU A 102 6.12 4.92 -16.75
N VAL A 103 5.47 5.53 -15.76
CA VAL A 103 6.08 5.78 -14.47
C VAL A 103 6.32 4.48 -13.72
N TYR A 104 5.36 3.56 -13.74
CA TYR A 104 5.50 2.25 -13.13
C TYR A 104 6.66 1.44 -13.75
N LEU A 105 6.72 1.38 -15.09
CA LEU A 105 7.79 0.69 -15.81
C LEU A 105 9.16 1.33 -15.56
N GLY A 106 9.22 2.66 -15.54
CA GLY A 106 10.44 3.40 -15.23
C GLY A 106 10.91 3.13 -13.80
N ASN A 107 10.03 3.22 -12.81
CA ASN A 107 10.34 2.93 -11.40
C ASN A 107 10.86 1.49 -11.23
N PHE A 108 10.21 0.51 -11.88
CA PHE A 108 10.65 -0.88 -11.89
C PHE A 108 12.04 -1.05 -12.51
N THR A 109 12.27 -0.44 -13.68
CA THR A 109 13.56 -0.50 -14.37
C THR A 109 14.67 0.10 -13.53
N GLY A 110 14.42 1.27 -12.93
CA GLY A 110 15.37 1.96 -12.07
C GLY A 110 15.72 1.15 -10.83
N SER A 111 14.72 0.57 -10.16
CA SER A 111 14.94 -0.21 -8.94
C SER A 111 15.72 -1.51 -9.22
N VAL A 112 15.37 -2.23 -10.29
CA VAL A 112 16.08 -3.45 -10.71
C VAL A 112 17.51 -3.14 -11.15
N ALA A 113 17.73 -2.06 -11.91
CA ALA A 113 19.08 -1.67 -12.33
C ALA A 113 19.97 -1.33 -11.13
N THR A 114 19.44 -0.60 -10.13
CA THR A 114 20.17 -0.32 -8.89
C THR A 114 20.44 -1.58 -8.09
N ALA A 115 19.47 -2.50 -7.97
CA ALA A 115 19.66 -3.78 -7.29
C ALA A 115 20.72 -4.65 -7.99
N ALA A 116 20.72 -4.71 -9.33
CA ALA A 116 21.72 -5.45 -10.10
C ALA A 116 23.13 -4.88 -9.89
N ARG A 117 23.28 -3.56 -9.84
CA ARG A 117 24.57 -2.91 -9.52
C ARG A 117 25.02 -3.21 -8.09
N ALA A 118 24.10 -3.17 -7.11
CA ALA A 118 24.41 -3.50 -5.72
C ALA A 118 24.78 -4.98 -5.53
N TYR A 119 24.17 -5.88 -6.30
CA TYR A 119 24.58 -7.27 -6.36
C TYR A 119 25.97 -7.42 -6.99
N GLY A 120 26.21 -6.79 -8.14
CA GLY A 120 27.50 -6.81 -8.82
C GLY A 120 28.66 -6.19 -8.02
N SER A 121 28.36 -5.24 -7.12
CA SER A 121 29.37 -4.66 -6.22
C SER A 121 29.75 -5.56 -5.04
N GLY A 122 29.03 -6.68 -4.83
CA GLY A 122 29.26 -7.58 -3.71
C GLY A 122 28.76 -7.05 -2.37
N GLN A 123 27.91 -6.01 -2.33
CA GLN A 123 27.40 -5.39 -1.09
C GLN A 123 26.73 -6.42 -0.15
N TYR A 124 26.09 -7.45 -0.71
CA TYR A 124 25.45 -8.51 0.06
C TYR A 124 26.45 -9.32 0.92
N THR A 125 27.75 -9.29 0.61
CA THR A 125 28.81 -9.96 1.39
C THR A 125 29.29 -9.14 2.59
N PHE A 126 28.85 -7.88 2.71
CA PHE A 126 29.25 -7.00 3.80
C PHE A 126 28.83 -7.57 5.16
N ALA A 127 29.61 -7.23 6.20
CA ALA A 127 29.45 -7.77 7.55
C ALA A 127 29.38 -9.31 7.57
N ASN A 128 30.32 -9.98 6.87
CA ASN A 128 30.38 -11.44 6.75
C ASN A 128 29.08 -12.05 6.17
N GLY A 129 28.46 -11.39 5.19
CA GLY A 129 27.23 -11.84 4.54
C GLY A 129 25.92 -11.48 5.25
N GLN A 130 25.99 -10.78 6.39
CA GLN A 130 24.79 -10.40 7.16
C GLN A 130 23.89 -9.42 6.40
N VAL A 131 24.44 -8.57 5.54
CA VAL A 131 23.64 -7.68 4.69
C VAL A 131 22.80 -8.50 3.70
N GLY A 132 23.39 -9.53 3.09
CA GLY A 132 22.69 -10.48 2.23
C GLY A 132 21.59 -11.22 2.98
N ALA A 133 21.91 -11.76 4.17
CA ALA A 133 20.93 -12.45 5.02
C ALA A 133 19.74 -11.55 5.40
N THR A 134 20.01 -10.30 5.77
CA THR A 134 18.98 -9.30 6.08
C THR A 134 18.13 -8.97 4.85
N THR A 135 18.75 -8.83 3.68
CA THR A 135 18.05 -8.60 2.41
C THR A 135 17.10 -9.75 2.08
N LEU A 136 17.56 -10.99 2.20
CA LEU A 136 16.74 -12.20 2.02
C LEU A 136 15.60 -12.27 3.04
N ALA A 137 15.85 -11.95 4.31
CA ALA A 137 14.82 -11.93 5.34
C ALA A 137 13.72 -10.90 5.05
N ILE A 138 14.10 -9.70 4.57
CA ILE A 138 13.15 -8.66 4.15
C ILE A 138 12.35 -9.13 2.93
N ALA A 139 13.00 -9.72 1.93
CA ALA A 139 12.37 -10.21 0.71
C ALA A 139 11.37 -11.34 1.00
N SER A 140 11.76 -12.35 1.77
CA SER A 140 10.89 -13.50 2.12
C SER A 140 9.70 -13.12 2.99
N ALA A 141 9.73 -11.95 3.64
CA ALA A 141 8.61 -11.46 4.43
C ALA A 141 7.49 -10.81 3.58
N ARG A 142 7.63 -10.67 2.25
CA ARG A 142 6.66 -9.98 1.38
C ARG A 142 6.59 -10.58 -0.05
N PRO A 143 5.43 -10.54 -0.72
CA PRO A 143 4.13 -10.12 -0.23
C PRO A 143 3.47 -11.21 0.63
N VAL A 144 2.65 -10.80 1.59
CA VAL A 144 1.82 -11.69 2.41
C VAL A 144 0.38 -11.25 2.18
N ALA A 145 -0.53 -12.18 1.93
CA ALA A 145 -1.93 -11.82 1.70
C ALA A 145 -2.50 -11.22 3.00
N PRO A 146 -3.36 -10.17 2.93
CA PRO A 146 -3.96 -9.57 4.12
C PRO A 146 -4.59 -10.60 5.07
N ILE A 147 -5.22 -11.63 4.51
CA ILE A 147 -5.84 -12.72 5.28
C ILE A 147 -4.84 -13.52 6.12
N ASP A 148 -3.58 -13.66 5.67
CA ASP A 148 -2.54 -14.40 6.41
C ASP A 148 -2.04 -13.63 7.65
N TYR A 149 -2.32 -12.32 7.73
CA TYR A 149 -2.04 -11.53 8.93
C TYR A 149 -3.05 -11.76 10.05
N THR A 150 -4.16 -12.47 9.80
CA THR A 150 -5.21 -12.76 10.78
C THR A 150 -4.65 -13.38 12.06
N LYS A 151 -3.68 -14.29 11.96
CA LYS A 151 -2.99 -14.91 13.11
C LYS A 151 -2.29 -13.92 14.03
N ASN A 152 -1.89 -12.76 13.51
CA ASN A 152 -1.16 -11.73 14.26
C ASN A 152 -2.09 -10.64 14.81
N LEU A 153 -3.40 -10.71 14.57
CA LEU A 153 -4.35 -9.73 15.09
C LEU A 153 -4.38 -9.79 16.63
N THR A 154 -4.23 -8.63 17.25
CA THR A 154 -4.32 -8.43 18.70
C THR A 154 -5.63 -7.78 19.13
N ALA A 155 -6.40 -7.27 18.17
CA ALA A 155 -7.69 -6.64 18.40
C ALA A 155 -8.82 -7.54 17.84
N PRO A 156 -10.03 -7.46 18.43
CA PRO A 156 -11.21 -8.11 17.86
C PRO A 156 -11.55 -7.52 16.48
N VAL A 157 -12.21 -8.32 15.63
CA VAL A 157 -12.60 -7.90 14.28
C VAL A 157 -14.12 -7.96 14.10
N LEU A 158 -14.69 -6.86 13.62
CA LEU A 158 -16.08 -6.79 13.16
C LEU A 158 -16.12 -6.92 11.62
N GLY A 159 -16.98 -7.78 11.11
CA GLY A 159 -17.28 -7.92 9.69
C GLY A 159 -18.77 -7.71 9.43
N ILE A 160 -19.12 -6.86 8.46
CA ILE A 160 -20.50 -6.58 8.07
C ILE A 160 -20.63 -6.77 6.57
N PHE A 161 -21.45 -7.73 6.15
CA PHE A 161 -21.54 -8.19 4.77
C PHE A 161 -22.98 -8.30 4.30
N GLY A 162 -23.22 -8.06 3.01
CA GLY A 162 -24.50 -8.37 2.36
C GLY A 162 -24.47 -9.76 1.74
N THR A 163 -25.55 -10.55 1.86
CA THR A 163 -25.57 -11.92 1.31
C THR A 163 -25.67 -11.99 -0.21
N GLU A 164 -26.08 -10.90 -0.86
CA GLU A 164 -26.14 -10.79 -2.32
C GLU A 164 -24.87 -10.15 -2.93
N ASP A 165 -23.90 -9.77 -2.10
CA ASP A 165 -22.66 -9.15 -2.55
C ASP A 165 -21.84 -10.13 -3.41
N GLN A 166 -21.24 -9.62 -4.49
CA GLN A 166 -20.37 -10.39 -5.38
C GLN A 166 -18.89 -10.06 -5.15
N ASN A 167 -18.60 -8.98 -4.40
CA ASN A 167 -17.24 -8.54 -4.11
C ASN A 167 -17.19 -7.78 -2.75
N PRO A 168 -17.07 -8.49 -1.62
CA PRO A 168 -16.75 -9.92 -1.51
C PRO A 168 -17.97 -10.82 -1.75
N SER A 169 -17.77 -11.99 -2.36
CA SER A 169 -18.80 -13.02 -2.48
C SER A 169 -19.02 -13.76 -1.14
N PRO A 170 -20.16 -14.45 -0.94
CA PRO A 170 -20.41 -15.21 0.29
C PRO A 170 -19.32 -16.24 0.60
N ALA A 171 -18.78 -16.91 -0.42
CA ALA A 171 -17.68 -17.85 -0.27
C ALA A 171 -16.37 -17.18 0.19
N GLN A 172 -16.12 -15.94 -0.26
CA GLN A 172 -14.97 -15.16 0.23
C GLN A 172 -15.19 -14.73 1.69
N VAL A 173 -16.42 -14.37 2.07
CA VAL A 173 -16.77 -14.07 3.47
C VAL A 173 -16.57 -15.31 4.35
N ASP A 174 -16.98 -16.50 3.89
CA ASP A 174 -16.71 -17.76 4.59
C ASP A 174 -15.21 -18.01 4.79
N GLN A 175 -14.40 -17.75 3.76
CA GLN A 175 -12.95 -17.84 3.85
C GLN A 175 -12.38 -16.85 4.89
N HIS A 176 -12.90 -15.62 4.91
CA HIS A 176 -12.49 -14.60 5.87
C HIS A 176 -12.94 -14.90 7.30
N GLU A 177 -14.04 -15.60 7.50
CA GLU A 177 -14.53 -16.01 8.83
C GLU A 177 -13.78 -17.24 9.36
N ALA A 178 -13.37 -18.15 8.47
CA ALA A 178 -12.63 -19.35 8.83
C ALA A 178 -11.27 -19.06 9.46
N GLU A 179 -10.57 -18.00 9.04
CA GLU A 179 -9.21 -17.69 9.51
C GLU A 179 -9.17 -17.14 10.96
N PRO A 180 -10.01 -16.17 11.38
CA PRO A 180 -10.14 -15.76 12.77
C PRO A 180 -10.52 -16.93 13.67
N LYS A 181 -11.46 -17.77 13.22
CA LYS A 181 -11.90 -18.97 13.94
C LYS A 181 -10.76 -19.96 14.15
N LYS A 182 -10.00 -20.27 13.09
CA LYS A 182 -8.81 -21.15 13.12
C LYS A 182 -7.74 -20.65 14.09
N HIS A 183 -7.57 -19.34 14.20
CA HIS A 183 -6.56 -18.72 15.05
C HIS A 183 -7.08 -18.29 16.43
N GLY A 184 -8.32 -18.65 16.79
CA GLY A 184 -8.93 -18.30 18.08
C GLY A 184 -9.01 -16.79 18.33
N LYS A 185 -9.15 -16.00 17.26
CA LYS A 185 -9.30 -14.54 17.36
C LYS A 185 -10.73 -14.19 17.73
N ALA A 186 -10.91 -13.13 18.52
CA ALA A 186 -12.23 -12.57 18.76
C ALA A 186 -12.74 -11.93 17.46
N TYR A 187 -13.91 -12.36 17.00
CA TYR A 187 -14.53 -11.81 15.81
C TYR A 187 -16.05 -11.83 15.91
N GLU A 188 -16.69 -10.94 15.17
CA GLU A 188 -18.14 -10.88 15.02
C GLU A 188 -18.47 -10.58 13.56
N PHE A 189 -19.11 -11.52 12.86
CA PHE A 189 -19.42 -11.40 11.44
C PHE A 189 -20.95 -11.40 11.25
N HIS A 190 -21.48 -10.31 10.71
CA HIS A 190 -22.90 -10.16 10.40
C HIS A 190 -23.13 -10.22 8.90
N ARG A 191 -24.16 -10.98 8.51
CA ARG A 191 -24.60 -11.10 7.12
C ARG A 191 -26.04 -10.60 7.02
N HIS A 192 -26.29 -9.69 6.10
CA HIS A 192 -27.60 -9.07 5.92
C HIS A 192 -28.26 -9.55 4.63
N ASP A 193 -29.45 -10.15 4.77
CA ASP A 193 -30.27 -10.59 3.64
C ASP A 193 -30.89 -9.42 2.88
N GLY A 194 -30.98 -9.55 1.56
CA GLY A 194 -31.49 -8.49 0.68
C GLY A 194 -30.49 -7.35 0.42
N ALA A 195 -29.25 -7.49 0.90
CA ALA A 195 -28.19 -6.50 0.74
C ALA A 195 -27.06 -7.02 -0.16
N GLY A 196 -26.65 -6.19 -1.13
CA GLY A 196 -25.49 -6.40 -1.98
C GLY A 196 -24.40 -5.36 -1.72
N HIS A 197 -23.46 -5.22 -2.66
CA HIS A 197 -22.31 -4.33 -2.50
C HIS A 197 -22.70 -2.87 -2.22
N GLY A 198 -22.13 -2.30 -1.16
CA GLY A 198 -22.30 -0.87 -0.84
C GLY A 198 -23.69 -0.50 -0.33
N PHE A 199 -24.39 -1.42 0.37
CA PHE A 199 -25.72 -1.16 0.92
C PHE A 199 -25.79 -0.05 1.98
N PHE A 200 -24.65 0.47 2.45
CA PHE A 200 -24.52 1.67 3.29
C PHE A 200 -24.55 3.01 2.52
N HIS A 201 -24.39 3.00 1.19
CA HIS A 201 -24.29 4.22 0.38
C HIS A 201 -25.65 4.89 0.19
N TYR A 202 -26.07 5.73 1.14
CA TYR A 202 -27.39 6.40 1.14
C TYR A 202 -27.70 7.22 -0.12
N ASP A 203 -26.66 7.63 -0.86
CA ASP A 203 -26.74 8.42 -2.09
C ASP A 203 -26.81 7.57 -3.37
N ARG A 204 -26.82 6.22 -3.26
CA ARG A 204 -26.73 5.31 -4.41
C ARG A 204 -27.82 4.24 -4.43
N PRO A 205 -28.19 3.72 -5.63
CA PRO A 205 -29.22 2.68 -5.77
C PRO A 205 -29.05 1.40 -4.92
N PRO A 206 -27.82 0.94 -4.60
CA PRO A 206 -27.64 -0.24 -3.74
C PRO A 206 -28.02 -0.03 -2.27
N TYR A 207 -28.32 1.19 -1.83
CA TYR A 207 -28.67 1.48 -0.43
C TYR A 207 -29.81 0.57 0.08
N ARG A 208 -29.65 0.06 1.29
CA ARG A 208 -30.67 -0.69 2.01
C ARG A 208 -30.76 -0.15 3.42
N GLN A 209 -31.75 0.72 3.65
CA GLN A 209 -31.86 1.47 4.89
C GLN A 209 -31.88 0.57 6.13
N GLN A 210 -32.69 -0.47 6.13
CA GLN A 210 -32.83 -1.35 7.29
C GLN A 210 -31.49 -2.04 7.63
N GLN A 211 -30.91 -2.73 6.66
CA GLN A 211 -29.64 -3.43 6.80
C GLN A 211 -28.49 -2.48 7.18
N ALA A 212 -28.48 -1.25 6.64
CA ALA A 212 -27.48 -0.25 6.99
C ALA A 212 -27.63 0.25 8.44
N MET A 213 -28.86 0.45 8.91
CA MET A 213 -29.11 0.86 10.30
C MET A 213 -28.77 -0.27 11.28
N ASP A 214 -29.14 -1.51 10.96
CA ASP A 214 -28.75 -2.69 11.74
C ASP A 214 -27.22 -2.82 11.79
N GLY A 215 -26.55 -2.59 10.66
CA GLY A 215 -25.09 -2.61 10.59
C GLY A 215 -24.44 -1.51 11.45
N TRP A 216 -25.02 -0.30 11.50
CA TRP A 216 -24.56 0.75 12.42
C TRP A 216 -24.74 0.37 13.90
N GLU A 217 -25.85 -0.27 14.25
CA GLU A 217 -26.08 -0.77 15.60
C GLU A 217 -25.02 -1.81 16.01
N ASN A 218 -24.67 -2.73 15.10
CA ASN A 218 -23.58 -3.70 15.31
C ASN A 218 -22.23 -2.99 15.54
N VAL A 219 -21.91 -1.94 14.76
CA VAL A 219 -20.69 -1.15 14.94
C VAL A 219 -20.62 -0.51 16.33
N PHE A 220 -21.71 0.16 16.75
CA PHE A 220 -21.74 0.82 18.06
C PHE A 220 -21.66 -0.18 19.20
N THR A 221 -22.36 -1.30 19.10
CA THR A 221 -22.33 -2.39 20.08
C THR A 221 -20.95 -3.00 20.21
N PHE A 222 -20.29 -3.27 19.08
CA PHE A 222 -18.94 -3.81 19.04
C PHE A 222 -17.93 -2.86 19.72
N PHE A 223 -17.97 -1.57 19.39
CA PHE A 223 -17.09 -0.59 20.04
C PHE A 223 -17.39 -0.41 21.52
N ALA A 224 -18.66 -0.37 21.91
CA ALA A 224 -19.03 -0.29 23.33
C ALA A 224 -18.52 -1.50 24.13
N THR A 225 -18.46 -2.68 23.50
CA THR A 225 -17.97 -3.90 24.15
C THR A 225 -16.45 -3.95 24.28
N HIS A 226 -15.72 -3.38 23.31
CA HIS A 226 -14.27 -3.59 23.19
C HIS A 226 -13.39 -2.36 23.46
N LEU A 227 -13.97 -1.16 23.56
CA LEU A 227 -13.25 0.09 23.82
C LEU A 227 -13.66 0.80 25.12
N ALA A 228 -14.61 0.24 25.87
CA ALA A 228 -15.07 0.79 27.16
C ALA A 228 -14.16 0.39 28.34
#